data_AF-A0A091RTQ3-F1
#
_entry.id   AF-A0A091RTQ3-F1
#
_cell.length_a   1.000
_cell.length_b   1.000
_cell.length_c   1.000
_cell.angle_alpha   90.00
_cell.angle_beta   90.00
_cell.angle_gamma   90.00
#
_symmetry.space_group_name_H-M   'P 1'
#
loop_
_entity.id
_entity.type
_entity.pdbx_description
1 polymer ?
#
loop_
_entity_poly.entity_id
_entity_poly.type
_entity_poly.pdbx_seq_one_letter_code
_entity_poly.pdbx_strand_id
1 'polypeptide(L)'
;LIEDEHKDMGGGGSNFIAGVFLQAMSKKMSIYDAMVRGLLTPGTALVLLEAQAASGLLTDPMRNQKLSVEEALTAGLIGRDFYQKLLSAEGAVTGYTEPYTGHQISLFQAMKKEFIVKEHAVRLLEAQIATGGIIDPVHSHRIPVEVAHKRGYFDQEMCQFLSNPKNQIRSCFDPNTHENLTYMQLLRRCVPDPDTGLLML
;
A
#
# COMPACT_ATOMS: atom_id res chain seq x y z
N LEU A 1 23.24 7.87 -12.86
CA LEU A 1 22.26 8.37 -13.85
C LEU A 1 20.90 7.80 -13.46
N ILE A 2 20.35 8.30 -12.36
CA ILE A 2 18.92 8.20 -12.06
C ILE A 2 18.45 9.62 -12.36
N GLU A 3 18.22 9.89 -13.64
CA GLU A 3 17.62 11.15 -14.07
C GLU A 3 16.10 10.98 -14.02
N ASP A 4 15.47 11.84 -13.21
CA ASP A 4 14.21 12.52 -13.50
C ASP A 4 13.03 11.71 -14.06
N GLU A 5 12.47 10.82 -13.24
CA GLU A 5 11.03 10.50 -13.27
C GLU A 5 10.34 10.86 -11.93
N HIS A 6 10.73 11.97 -11.30
CA HIS A 6 9.92 12.63 -10.27
C HIS A 6 9.44 13.99 -10.80
N LYS A 7 8.82 13.93 -11.99
CA LYS A 7 8.09 15.07 -12.54
C LYS A 7 6.69 15.07 -11.92
N ASP A 8 6.57 15.83 -10.84
CA ASP A 8 5.40 16.63 -10.48
C ASP A 8 4.03 15.94 -10.68
N MET A 9 3.62 15.13 -9.70
CA MET A 9 2.19 14.98 -9.39
C MET A 9 1.81 16.03 -8.33
N GLY A 10 2.01 17.30 -8.67
CA GLY A 10 1.39 18.42 -7.99
C GLY A 10 -0.11 18.40 -8.26
N GLY A 11 -0.89 17.94 -7.27
CA GLY A 11 -2.34 18.09 -7.26
C GLY A 11 -3.09 16.95 -6.59
N GLY A 12 -3.11 16.91 -5.25
CA GLY A 12 -4.24 16.39 -4.44
C GLY A 12 -4.77 14.96 -4.66
N GLY A 13 -4.18 14.15 -5.51
CA GLY A 13 -4.61 12.77 -5.79
C GLY A 13 -4.02 11.76 -4.80
N SER A 14 -4.81 10.76 -4.43
CA SER A 14 -4.31 9.57 -3.75
C SER A 14 -3.31 8.84 -4.64
N ASN A 15 -2.10 8.54 -4.14
CA ASN A 15 -1.09 7.75 -4.87
C ASN A 15 -1.35 6.23 -4.84
N PHE A 16 -2.50 5.79 -4.33
CA PHE A 16 -2.85 4.38 -4.20
C PHE A 16 -4.24 4.09 -4.79
N ILE A 17 -4.42 2.84 -5.21
CA ILE A 17 -5.69 2.31 -5.73
C ILE A 17 -6.72 2.30 -4.60
N ALA A 18 -7.75 3.13 -4.70
CA ALA A 18 -8.79 3.34 -3.69
C ALA A 18 -9.96 2.35 -3.80
N GLY A 19 -10.24 1.87 -5.01
CA GLY A 19 -11.42 1.05 -5.31
C GLY A 19 -11.41 0.52 -6.73
N VAL A 20 -12.56 -0.02 -7.14
CA VAL A 20 -12.79 -0.54 -8.50
C VAL A 20 -13.88 0.28 -9.18
N PHE A 21 -13.69 0.62 -10.45
CA PHE A 21 -14.67 1.33 -11.28
C PHE A 21 -15.17 0.47 -12.44
N LEU A 22 -16.44 0.05 -12.37
CA LEU A 22 -17.10 -0.66 -13.46
C LEU A 22 -17.57 0.32 -14.54
N GLN A 23 -16.74 0.53 -15.55
CA GLN A 23 -17.00 1.48 -16.63
C GLN A 23 -18.33 1.22 -17.35
N ALA A 24 -18.68 -0.04 -17.64
CA ALA A 24 -19.92 -0.39 -18.34
C ALA A 24 -21.21 0.00 -17.57
N MET A 25 -21.12 0.13 -16.24
CA MET A 25 -22.25 0.48 -15.38
C MET A 25 -22.08 1.85 -14.72
N SER A 26 -20.99 2.56 -15.03
CA SER A 26 -20.57 3.80 -14.36
C SER A 26 -20.64 3.70 -12.83
N LYS A 27 -20.20 2.57 -12.27
CA LYS A 27 -20.36 2.25 -10.85
C LYS A 27 -19.02 2.02 -10.16
N LYS A 28 -18.74 2.78 -9.11
CA LYS A 28 -17.62 2.52 -8.19
C LYS A 28 -17.99 1.58 -7.04
N MET A 29 -16.99 0.90 -6.49
CA MET A 29 -17.11 0.08 -5.30
C MET A 29 -15.80 0.01 -4.51
N SER A 30 -15.90 -0.40 -3.25
CA SER A 30 -14.72 -0.70 -2.41
C SER A 30 -13.97 -1.93 -2.94
N ILE A 31 -12.69 -2.04 -2.61
CA ILE A 31 -11.86 -3.21 -2.97
C ILE A 31 -12.45 -4.50 -2.37
N TYR A 32 -12.91 -4.44 -1.12
CA TYR A 32 -13.47 -5.60 -0.43
C TYR A 32 -14.79 -6.04 -1.08
N ASP A 33 -15.68 -5.11 -1.44
CA ASP A 33 -16.91 -5.45 -2.16
C ASP A 33 -16.63 -6.06 -3.54
N ALA A 34 -15.64 -5.54 -4.26
CA ALA A 34 -15.23 -6.09 -5.55
C ALA A 34 -14.74 -7.54 -5.40
N MET A 35 -13.99 -7.83 -4.34
CA MET A 35 -13.56 -9.19 -4.00
C MET A 35 -14.74 -10.11 -3.67
N VAL A 36 -15.65 -9.68 -2.79
CA VAL A 36 -16.83 -10.47 -2.39
C VAL A 36 -17.71 -10.81 -3.60
N ARG A 37 -17.77 -9.92 -4.59
CA ARG A 37 -18.49 -10.13 -5.86
C ARG A 37 -17.72 -10.94 -6.90
N GLY A 38 -16.48 -11.35 -6.62
CA GLY A 38 -15.63 -12.12 -7.53
C GLY A 38 -15.00 -11.31 -8.66
N LEU A 39 -15.02 -9.98 -8.59
CA LEU A 39 -14.38 -9.09 -9.57
C LEU A 39 -12.87 -8.97 -9.31
N LEU A 40 -12.45 -9.13 -8.05
CA LEU A 40 -11.05 -9.23 -7.66
C LEU A 40 -10.77 -10.56 -6.99
N THR A 41 -9.58 -11.11 -7.23
CA THR A 41 -9.10 -12.25 -6.46
C THR A 41 -8.81 -11.82 -5.02
N PRO A 42 -8.98 -12.69 -4.00
CA PRO A 42 -8.65 -12.35 -2.63
C PRO A 42 -7.20 -11.92 -2.42
N GLY A 43 -6.26 -12.53 -3.17
CA GLY A 43 -4.85 -12.15 -3.15
C GLY A 43 -4.62 -10.72 -3.63
N THR A 44 -5.23 -10.33 -4.75
CA THR A 44 -5.10 -8.95 -5.26
C THR A 44 -5.78 -7.95 -4.33
N ALA A 45 -6.99 -8.24 -3.85
CA ALA A 45 -7.71 -7.37 -2.92
C ALA A 45 -6.90 -7.09 -1.64
N LEU A 46 -6.28 -8.13 -1.08
CA LEU A 46 -5.42 -7.98 0.10
C LEU A 46 -4.23 -7.07 -0.20
N VAL A 47 -3.55 -7.26 -1.33
CA VAL A 47 -2.40 -6.43 -1.71
C VAL A 47 -2.78 -4.95 -1.85
N LEU A 48 -3.93 -4.67 -2.47
CA LEU A 48 -4.41 -3.30 -2.64
C LEU A 48 -4.76 -2.64 -1.30
N LEU A 49 -5.46 -3.36 -0.40
CA LEU A 49 -5.82 -2.84 0.92
C LEU A 49 -4.60 -2.66 1.83
N GLU A 50 -3.62 -3.56 1.78
CA GLU A 50 -2.37 -3.41 2.54
C GLU A 50 -1.55 -2.21 2.05
N ALA A 51 -1.56 -1.92 0.74
CA ALA A 51 -0.92 -0.72 0.22
C ALA A 51 -1.56 0.57 0.75
N GLN A 52 -2.90 0.59 0.94
CA GLN A 52 -3.59 1.71 1.58
C GLN A 52 -3.22 1.82 3.06
N ALA A 53 -3.30 0.71 3.81
CA ALA A 53 -2.99 0.67 5.23
C ALA A 53 -1.53 1.09 5.52
N ALA A 54 -0.57 0.58 4.74
CA ALA A 54 0.85 0.93 4.86
C ALA A 54 1.18 2.35 4.34
N SER A 55 0.21 3.04 3.74
CA SER A 55 0.32 4.44 3.32
C SER A 55 -0.43 5.41 4.24
N GLY A 56 -1.14 4.91 5.26
CA GLY A 56 -1.77 5.71 6.30
C GLY A 56 -3.09 5.15 6.79
N LEU A 57 -4.10 5.11 5.92
CA LEU A 57 -5.48 4.80 6.26
C LEU A 57 -6.15 4.07 5.09
N LEU A 58 -7.12 3.20 5.39
CA LEU A 58 -7.98 2.60 4.40
C LEU A 58 -8.98 3.63 3.88
N THR A 59 -9.27 3.60 2.57
CA THR A 59 -10.15 4.57 1.93
C THR A 59 -11.48 3.91 1.56
N ASP A 60 -12.58 4.51 2.00
CA ASP A 60 -13.92 4.25 1.47
C ASP A 60 -14.16 5.16 0.25
N PRO A 61 -14.13 4.64 -0.99
CA PRO A 61 -14.31 5.44 -2.20
C PRO A 61 -15.75 5.92 -2.42
N MET A 62 -16.73 5.36 -1.70
CA MET A 62 -18.14 5.76 -1.78
C MET A 62 -18.39 7.02 -0.96
N ARG A 63 -17.78 7.07 0.24
CA ARG A 63 -17.96 8.17 1.20
C ARG A 63 -16.81 9.17 1.18
N ASN A 64 -15.76 8.89 0.43
CA ASN A 64 -14.49 9.61 0.44
C ASN A 64 -13.93 9.78 1.86
N GLN A 65 -14.01 8.72 2.66
CA GLN A 65 -13.57 8.69 4.05
C GLN A 65 -12.29 7.88 4.18
N LYS A 66 -11.40 8.33 5.08
CA LYS A 66 -10.18 7.61 5.46
C LYS A 66 -10.40 7.06 6.86
N LEU A 67 -10.13 5.78 7.04
CA LEU A 67 -10.43 5.01 8.24
C LEU A 67 -9.19 4.23 8.68
N SER A 68 -8.97 4.11 9.99
CA SER A 68 -8.04 3.11 10.52
C SER A 68 -8.51 1.70 10.18
N VAL A 69 -7.65 0.69 10.35
CA VAL A 69 -8.04 -0.71 10.12
C VAL A 69 -9.19 -1.14 11.04
N GLU A 70 -9.19 -0.68 12.29
CA GLU A 70 -10.27 -0.96 13.26
C GLU A 70 -11.58 -0.27 12.88
N GLU A 71 -11.52 0.99 12.47
CA GLU A 71 -12.69 1.74 11.99
C GLU A 71 -13.27 1.13 10.72
N ALA A 72 -12.41 0.73 9.78
CA ALA A 72 -12.81 0.07 8.54
C ALA A 72 -13.50 -1.28 8.79
N LEU A 73 -13.03 -2.06 9.77
CA LEU A 73 -13.71 -3.30 10.17
C LEU A 73 -15.10 -2.99 10.75
N THR A 74 -15.19 -1.99 11.62
CA THR A 74 -16.46 -1.58 12.26
C THR A 74 -17.47 -1.05 11.23
N ALA A 75 -17.00 -0.32 10.21
CA ALA A 75 -17.79 0.20 9.12
C ALA A 75 -18.16 -0.85 8.05
N GLY A 76 -17.60 -2.07 8.13
CA GLY A 76 -17.79 -3.12 7.13
C GLY A 76 -17.05 -2.89 5.81
N LEU A 77 -16.08 -1.96 5.77
CA LEU A 77 -15.22 -1.72 4.60
C LEU A 77 -14.25 -2.89 4.36
N ILE A 78 -13.95 -3.67 5.41
CA ILE A 78 -13.14 -4.90 5.35
C ILE A 78 -13.79 -6.00 6.19
N GLY A 79 -13.42 -7.25 5.91
CA GLY A 79 -13.81 -8.42 6.70
C GLY A 79 -12.78 -8.85 7.75
N ARG A 80 -13.24 -9.69 8.69
CA ARG A 80 -12.41 -10.25 9.77
C ARG A 80 -11.25 -11.10 9.26
N ASP A 81 -11.42 -11.71 8.10
CA ASP A 81 -10.43 -12.50 7.38
C ASP A 81 -9.19 -11.68 6.96
N PHE A 82 -9.35 -10.36 6.80
CA PHE A 82 -8.27 -9.45 6.42
C PHE A 82 -7.72 -8.64 7.60
N TYR A 83 -8.49 -8.50 8.68
CA TYR A 83 -8.19 -7.63 9.81
C TYR A 83 -6.76 -7.75 10.35
N GLN A 84 -6.32 -8.96 10.71
CA GLN A 84 -4.98 -9.13 11.30
C GLN A 84 -3.84 -8.79 10.34
N LYS A 85 -4.02 -9.06 9.04
CA LYS A 85 -3.01 -8.76 8.02
C LYS A 85 -2.95 -7.26 7.76
N LEU A 86 -4.10 -6.61 7.69
CA LEU A 86 -4.19 -5.16 7.52
C LEU A 86 -3.69 -4.39 8.74
N LEU A 87 -3.96 -4.89 9.95
CA LEU A 87 -3.43 -4.30 11.19
C LEU A 87 -1.89 -4.39 11.23
N SER A 88 -1.35 -5.53 10.77
CA SER A 88 0.10 -5.68 10.59
C SER A 88 0.66 -4.70 9.55
N ALA A 89 -0.08 -4.42 8.46
CA ALA A 89 0.32 -3.43 7.45
C ALA A 89 0.20 -1.98 7.94
N GLU A 90 -0.80 -1.64 8.74
CA GLU A 90 -0.96 -0.32 9.39
C GLU A 90 0.22 -0.01 10.33
N GLY A 91 0.81 -1.04 10.95
CA GLY A 91 2.06 -0.95 11.69
C GLY A 91 3.24 -0.36 10.90
N ALA A 92 3.20 -0.40 9.56
CA ALA A 92 4.21 0.25 8.73
C ALA A 92 4.16 1.79 8.80
N VAL A 93 3.06 2.35 9.30
CA VAL A 93 2.85 3.78 9.51
C VAL A 93 2.98 4.14 10.99
N THR A 94 2.34 3.37 11.86
CA THR A 94 2.25 3.66 13.31
C THR A 94 3.47 3.14 14.09
N GLY A 95 4.28 2.28 13.47
CA GLY A 95 5.41 1.60 14.09
C GLY A 95 5.04 0.24 14.65
N TYR A 96 6.00 -0.68 14.61
CA TYR A 96 5.89 -1.99 15.25
C TYR A 96 6.44 -1.89 16.67
N THR A 97 5.68 -2.38 17.65
CA THR A 97 6.10 -2.33 19.05
C THR A 97 6.99 -3.51 19.39
N GLU A 98 8.22 -3.25 19.83
CA GLU A 98 9.14 -4.30 20.26
C GLU A 98 8.71 -4.89 21.62
N PRO A 99 8.51 -6.22 21.76
CA PRO A 99 7.92 -6.83 22.96
C PRO A 99 8.63 -6.56 24.29
N TYR A 100 9.95 -6.33 24.26
CA TYR A 100 10.77 -6.21 25.47
C TYR A 100 11.09 -4.77 25.86
N THR A 101 11.15 -3.86 24.90
CA THR A 101 11.52 -2.44 25.13
C THR A 101 10.31 -1.51 25.05
N GLY A 102 9.21 -1.96 24.42
CA GLY A 102 8.08 -1.11 24.08
C GLY A 102 8.43 -0.04 23.03
N HIS A 103 9.63 -0.07 22.46
CA HIS A 103 10.04 0.92 21.46
C HIS A 103 9.33 0.66 20.13
N GLN A 104 8.89 1.74 19.49
CA GLN A 104 8.39 1.69 18.13
C GLN A 104 9.55 1.60 17.15
N ILE A 105 9.49 0.63 16.25
CA ILE A 105 10.46 0.44 15.18
C ILE A 105 9.80 0.53 13.81
N SER A 106 10.59 0.92 12.81
CA SER A 106 10.13 0.99 11.41
C SER A 106 9.82 -0.39 10.83
N LEU A 107 9.05 -0.39 9.74
CA LEU A 107 8.78 -1.58 8.92
C LEU A 107 10.06 -2.33 8.55
N PHE A 108 11.10 -1.62 8.13
CA PHE A 108 12.36 -2.22 7.74
C PHE A 108 13.11 -2.86 8.91
N GLN A 109 13.10 -2.20 10.08
CA GLN A 109 13.68 -2.77 11.29
C GLN A 109 12.90 -3.99 11.77
N ALA A 110 11.57 -3.94 11.72
CA ALA A 110 10.70 -5.07 12.03
C ALA A 110 10.98 -6.27 11.12
N MET A 111 11.23 -6.01 9.83
CA MET A 111 11.65 -7.04 8.88
C MET A 111 13.02 -7.63 9.22
N LYS A 112 14.04 -6.81 9.49
CA LYS A 112 15.39 -7.29 9.87
C LYS A 112 15.38 -8.06 11.20
N LYS A 113 14.43 -7.78 12.08
CA LYS A 113 14.20 -8.47 13.37
C LYS A 113 13.17 -9.60 13.29
N GLU A 114 12.68 -9.92 12.09
CA GLU A 114 11.74 -11.02 11.83
C GLU A 114 10.37 -10.90 12.54
N PHE A 115 9.96 -9.70 12.96
CA PHE A 115 8.60 -9.48 13.48
C PHE A 115 7.53 -9.49 12.37
N ILE A 116 7.96 -9.31 11.12
CA ILE A 116 7.13 -9.43 9.93
C ILE A 116 7.87 -10.27 8.89
N VAL A 117 7.13 -11.12 8.18
CA VAL A 117 7.65 -11.97 7.11
C VAL A 117 8.25 -11.10 6.00
N LYS A 118 9.46 -11.45 5.53
CA LYS A 118 10.25 -10.64 4.60
C LYS A 118 9.48 -10.28 3.33
N GLU A 119 8.80 -11.24 2.73
CA GLU A 119 8.03 -11.05 1.49
C GLU A 119 6.89 -10.03 1.68
N HIS A 120 6.27 -10.03 2.87
CA HIS A 120 5.24 -9.05 3.21
C HIS A 120 5.88 -7.66 3.37
N ALA A 121 6.95 -7.54 4.16
CA ALA A 121 7.61 -6.26 4.38
C ALA A 121 8.16 -5.61 3.11
N VAL A 122 8.76 -6.42 2.22
CA VAL A 122 9.24 -5.97 0.90
C VAL A 122 8.13 -5.29 0.12
N ARG A 123 6.95 -5.90 0.05
CA ARG A 123 5.80 -5.35 -0.68
C ARG A 123 5.27 -4.05 -0.05
N LEU A 124 5.26 -3.95 1.28
CA LEU A 124 4.88 -2.70 1.96
C LEU A 124 5.92 -1.59 1.73
N LEU A 125 7.22 -1.92 1.70
CA LEU A 125 8.29 -0.97 1.37
C LEU A 125 8.16 -0.46 -0.08
N GLU A 126 7.88 -1.36 -1.04
CA GLU A 126 7.58 -0.98 -2.42
C GLU A 126 6.40 0.00 -2.49
N ALA A 127 5.31 -0.29 -1.77
CA ALA A 127 4.13 0.58 -1.71
C ALA A 127 4.45 1.95 -1.10
N GLN A 128 5.27 2.03 -0.05
CA GLN A 128 5.69 3.31 0.52
C GLN A 128 6.52 4.13 -0.48
N ILE A 129 7.51 3.52 -1.13
CA ILE A 129 8.35 4.20 -2.14
C ILE A 129 7.48 4.70 -3.30
N ALA A 130 6.62 3.84 -3.83
CA ALA A 130 5.65 4.15 -4.88
C ALA A 130 4.77 5.37 -4.57
N THR A 131 4.48 5.57 -3.29
CA THR A 131 3.53 6.59 -2.82
C THR A 131 4.20 7.84 -2.22
N GLY A 132 5.52 7.98 -2.37
CA GLY A 132 6.26 9.21 -2.03
C GLY A 132 7.40 9.05 -1.01
N GLY A 133 7.83 7.83 -0.71
CA GLY A 133 9.00 7.56 0.13
C GLY A 133 8.71 6.78 1.42
N ILE A 134 9.77 6.43 2.14
CA ILE A 134 9.73 5.60 3.36
C ILE A 134 9.06 6.37 4.50
N ILE A 135 8.27 5.68 5.33
CA ILE A 135 7.61 6.30 6.48
C ILE A 135 8.50 6.24 7.73
N ASP A 136 8.65 7.39 8.39
CA ASP A 136 9.17 7.47 9.75
C ASP A 136 8.03 7.22 10.75
N PRO A 137 8.04 6.12 11.52
CA PRO A 137 6.97 5.79 12.45
C PRO A 137 6.93 6.68 13.69
N VAL A 138 8.04 7.33 14.06
CA VAL A 138 8.14 8.18 15.26
C VAL A 138 7.57 9.57 14.98
N HIS A 139 7.85 10.12 13.80
CA HIS A 139 7.42 11.46 13.39
C HIS A 139 6.20 11.45 12.45
N SER A 140 5.71 10.26 12.09
CA SER A 140 4.52 10.03 11.27
C SER A 140 4.50 10.80 9.94
N HIS A 141 5.66 10.89 9.27
CA HIS A 141 5.77 11.52 7.96
C HIS A 141 6.70 10.73 7.04
N ARG A 142 6.58 10.99 5.73
CA ARG A 142 7.47 10.41 4.72
C ARG A 142 8.83 11.10 4.76
N ILE A 143 9.88 10.30 4.59
CA ILE A 143 11.26 10.77 4.51
C ILE A 143 11.91 10.31 3.20
N PRO A 144 12.81 11.14 2.62
CA PRO A 144 13.62 10.72 1.49
C PRO A 144 14.45 9.48 1.81
N VAL A 145 14.77 8.68 0.79
CA VAL A 145 15.53 7.42 0.92
C VAL A 145 16.89 7.65 1.60
N GLU A 146 17.56 8.77 1.29
CA GLU A 146 18.85 9.13 1.87
C GLU A 146 18.77 9.39 3.38
N VAL A 147 17.64 9.95 3.84
CA VAL A 147 17.38 10.15 5.27
C VAL A 147 17.01 8.83 5.93
N ALA A 148 16.24 7.98 5.25
CA ALA A 148 15.89 6.65 5.73
C ALA A 148 17.13 5.77 5.94
N HIS A 149 18.14 5.87 5.06
CA HIS A 149 19.44 5.19 5.23
C HIS A 149 20.14 5.62 6.52
N LYS A 150 20.22 6.92 6.80
CA LYS A 150 20.89 7.44 8.00
C LYS A 150 20.17 7.03 9.30
N ARG A 151 18.84 6.86 9.25
CA ARG A 151 18.01 6.44 10.40
C ARG A 151 17.90 4.91 10.54
N GLY A 152 18.45 4.15 9.58
CA GLY A 152 18.32 2.69 9.57
C GLY A 152 16.89 2.20 9.31
N TYR A 153 16.07 3.00 8.63
CA TYR A 153 14.70 2.64 8.20
C TYR A 153 14.67 2.08 6.77
N PHE A 154 15.81 2.10 6.09
CA PHE A 154 16.01 1.51 4.78
C PHE A 154 17.52 1.34 4.56
N ASP A 155 17.96 0.45 3.68
CA ASP A 155 19.38 0.30 3.35
C ASP A 155 19.63 0.16 1.84
N GLN A 156 20.90 0.32 1.46
CA GLN A 156 21.33 0.23 0.06
C GLN A 156 21.09 -1.15 -0.53
N GLU A 157 21.23 -2.21 0.27
CA GLU A 157 20.97 -3.59 -0.13
C GLU A 157 19.51 -3.75 -0.54
N MET A 158 18.57 -3.27 0.28
CA MET A 158 17.14 -3.29 -0.03
C MET A 158 16.81 -2.41 -1.23
N CYS A 159 17.44 -1.23 -1.34
CA CYS A 159 17.27 -0.37 -2.52
C CYS A 159 17.64 -1.11 -3.83
N GLN A 160 18.80 -1.78 -3.84
CA GLN A 160 19.23 -2.60 -4.98
C GLN A 160 18.30 -3.80 -5.21
N PHE A 161 17.83 -4.43 -4.12
CA PHE A 161 16.91 -5.55 -4.18
C PHE A 161 15.59 -5.16 -4.85
N LEU A 162 14.96 -4.04 -4.44
CA LEU A 162 13.70 -3.54 -5.00
C LEU A 162 13.87 -3.01 -6.44
N SER A 163 15.04 -2.45 -6.77
CA SER A 163 15.32 -1.93 -8.11
C SER A 163 15.52 -3.03 -9.16
N ASN A 164 15.83 -4.27 -8.74
CA ASN A 164 16.10 -5.37 -9.65
C ASN A 164 14.79 -5.95 -10.22
N PRO A 165 14.56 -5.90 -11.54
CA PRO A 165 13.35 -6.44 -12.16
C PRO A 165 13.11 -7.93 -11.89
N LYS A 166 14.16 -8.71 -11.60
CA LYS A 166 14.04 -10.14 -11.28
C LYS A 166 13.44 -10.40 -9.90
N ASN A 167 13.52 -9.41 -9.00
CA ASN A 167 12.99 -9.51 -7.64
C ASN A 167 11.57 -8.95 -7.51
N GLN A 168 11.05 -8.31 -8.57
CA GLN A 168 9.72 -7.72 -8.56
C GLN A 168 8.65 -8.78 -8.43
N ILE A 169 7.82 -8.65 -7.38
CA ILE A 169 6.75 -9.60 -7.10
C ILE A 169 5.50 -9.20 -7.87
N ARG A 170 5.10 -10.03 -8.84
CA ARG A 170 3.85 -9.87 -9.59
C ARG A 170 2.66 -10.40 -8.81
N SER A 171 2.37 -9.74 -7.69
CA SER A 171 1.35 -10.14 -6.70
C SER A 171 -0.07 -9.67 -7.04
N CYS A 172 -0.22 -8.83 -8.06
CA CYS A 172 -1.50 -8.26 -8.46
C CYS A 172 -1.98 -8.89 -9.77
N PHE A 173 -3.20 -9.40 -9.79
CA PHE A 173 -3.85 -9.90 -11.00
C PHE A 173 -4.71 -8.79 -11.61
N ASP A 174 -4.47 -8.43 -12.86
CA ASP A 174 -5.30 -7.47 -13.59
C ASP A 174 -6.57 -8.17 -14.11
N PRO A 175 -7.77 -7.79 -13.63
CA PRO A 175 -9.02 -8.41 -14.08
C PRO A 175 -9.38 -8.10 -15.54
N ASN A 176 -8.81 -7.05 -16.15
CA ASN A 176 -9.10 -6.66 -17.53
C ASN A 176 -8.24 -7.43 -18.54
N THR A 177 -6.94 -7.58 -18.28
CA THR A 177 -6.00 -8.26 -19.20
C THR A 177 -5.67 -9.69 -18.82
N HIS A 178 -6.07 -10.14 -17.62
CA HIS A 178 -5.74 -11.44 -17.03
C HIS A 178 -4.22 -11.66 -16.86
N GLU A 179 -3.46 -10.60 -16.63
CA GLU A 179 -2.01 -10.65 -16.43
C GLU A 179 -1.64 -10.54 -14.94
N ASN A 180 -0.55 -11.20 -14.54
CA ASN A 180 0.07 -10.94 -13.24
C ASN A 180 1.04 -9.77 -13.37
N LEU A 181 0.83 -8.73 -12.57
CA LEU A 181 1.53 -7.46 -12.58
C LEU A 181 2.10 -7.15 -11.20
N THR A 182 3.12 -6.28 -11.17
CA THR A 182 3.52 -5.62 -9.93
C THR A 182 2.46 -4.59 -9.51
N TYR A 183 2.46 -4.20 -8.24
CA TYR A 183 1.57 -3.13 -7.76
C TYR A 183 1.74 -1.85 -8.60
N MET A 184 2.97 -1.46 -8.90
CA MET A 184 3.26 -0.27 -9.71
C MET A 184 2.74 -0.36 -11.14
N GLN A 185 2.84 -1.53 -11.75
CA GLN A 185 2.30 -1.75 -13.09
C GLN A 185 0.77 -1.66 -13.09
N LEU A 186 0.11 -2.19 -12.05
CA LEU A 186 -1.34 -2.10 -11.90
C LEU A 186 -1.78 -0.66 -11.62
N LEU A 187 -1.10 0.06 -10.71
CA LEU A 187 -1.39 1.46 -10.36
C LEU A 187 -1.36 2.38 -11.59
N ARG A 188 -0.43 2.16 -12.53
CA ARG A 188 -0.33 2.93 -13.78
C ARG A 188 -1.49 2.71 -14.74
N ARG A 189 -2.30 1.67 -14.54
CA ARG A 189 -3.51 1.38 -15.34
C ARG A 189 -4.77 1.99 -14.72
N CYS A 190 -4.70 2.48 -13.49
CA CYS A 190 -5.84 3.07 -12.80
C CYS A 190 -6.21 4.45 -13.36
N VAL A 191 -7.48 4.78 -13.25
CA VAL A 191 -8.05 6.06 -13.69
C VAL A 191 -8.59 6.84 -12.49
N PRO A 192 -8.49 8.18 -12.48
CA PRO A 192 -9.07 8.96 -11.40
C PRO A 192 -10.60 8.95 -11.46
N ASP A 193 -11.25 8.74 -10.32
CA ASP A 193 -12.69 8.95 -10.14
C ASP A 193 -13.02 10.42 -10.41
N PRO A 194 -14.00 10.73 -11.29
CA PRO A 194 -14.28 12.12 -11.68
C PRO A 194 -14.79 12.99 -10.52
N ASP A 195 -15.41 12.39 -9.49
CA ASP A 195 -15.98 13.13 -8.37
C ASP A 195 -14.95 13.39 -7.25
N THR A 196 -14.09 12.41 -6.98
CA THR A 196 -13.19 12.42 -5.81
C THR A 196 -11.71 12.55 -6.15
N GLY A 197 -11.33 12.29 -7.41
CA GLY A 197 -9.93 12.21 -7.85
C GLY A 197 -9.16 10.99 -7.32
N LEU A 198 -9.84 10.07 -6.63
CA LEU A 198 -9.24 8.83 -6.14
C LEU A 198 -8.90 7.90 -7.32
N LEU A 199 -7.74 7.23 -7.29
CA LEU A 199 -7.39 6.26 -8.32
C LEU A 199 -8.24 4.99 -8.19
N MET A 200 -8.89 4.61 -9.27
CA MET A 200 -9.77 3.44 -9.36
C MET A 200 -9.21 2.46 -10.40
N LEU A 201 -9.23 1.18 -10.04
CA LEU A 201 -8.90 0.08 -10.95
C LEU A 201 -10.05 -0.21 -11.92
#